data_AF-A0A7Y4ZG44-F1
#
_entry.id   AF-A0A7Y4ZG44-F1
#
_cell.length_a   1.000
_cell.length_b   1.000
_cell.length_c   1.000
_cell.angle_alpha   90.00
_cell.angle_beta   90.00
_cell.angle_gamma   90.00
#
_symmetry.space_group_name_H-M   'P 1'
#
loop_
_entity.id
_entity.type
_entity.pdbx_description
1 polymer ?
#
loop_
_entity_poly.entity_id
_entity_poly.type
_entity_poly.pdbx_seq_one_letter_code
_entity_poly.pdbx_strand_id
1 'polypeptide(L)'
;MRLIPFALPVLLAIAACGAESLDTIDEDHTAGAYVPANDPYYWAPSSFDDFIANTLGGDVGPTAPDDDPLTVRVQAWMDRVDSIVRADVKRRTGQPLAAPRPLAKVRISRSTLNAWVSPVRTCTGLALGPQPSTGFARMEPESLSFSGSSSSCIMPTAPGWSPDGFVRFWNAARFSCSIAQSGGLRVAEGNVCTQTYQRTGPFDTTTTLASKDVSVTATGQYVLFSTDLLATCSETELAATVAHELGHYYGAHASPAAEKNFGYWYQRDERSIRKPVPAPNAEEIQAAYLEVVRGTGTTGPSFASQFSARLRPLLLLAVAPLLSERREANFVCAPARDALGSWVPGFLRDPNLERAAYLTFESKLIRCAPTLKLGAEPGSEVVSAGTLLFSADKHRPGPKSRVTLMIGDTLESFLTRLDREARVLDEKAARLIQRVRENKMGLYTVEQAADDFSLELATKLGFTTAEVLESWLAGMRVDHESYLRSSSAADLAAYYASIGEYDPDACAALLRNDFTKDDGSGHRIPVTLSLGDLEEPHHTNCYRLWNLANEAKAHKYPVGPRLPALSPAWSEIRARAATLTSQAQD
;
A
#
# COMPACT_ATOMS: atom_id res chain seq x y z
N MET A 1 7.44 -73.63 -4.68
CA MET A 1 6.15 -74.35 -4.48
C MET A 1 5.17 -73.30 -3.98
N ARG A 2 4.17 -72.75 -4.68
CA ARG A 2 3.46 -72.94 -5.96
C ARG A 2 3.10 -71.52 -6.46
N LEU A 3 3.37 -71.12 -7.70
CA LEU A 3 2.57 -71.30 -8.94
C LEU A 3 1.15 -70.69 -8.93
N ILE A 4 0.96 -69.79 -9.92
CA ILE A 4 -0.18 -68.99 -10.40
C ILE A 4 -1.33 -69.87 -10.91
N PRO A 5 -2.59 -69.38 -11.02
CA PRO A 5 -3.18 -69.23 -12.37
C PRO A 5 -4.18 -68.05 -12.60
N PHE A 6 -4.10 -67.45 -13.81
CA PHE A 6 -5.14 -66.96 -14.75
C PHE A 6 -6.21 -65.92 -14.28
N ALA A 7 -6.68 -64.93 -15.04
CA ALA A 7 -6.85 -64.79 -16.50
C ALA A 7 -6.98 -63.31 -16.93
N LEU A 8 -6.59 -63.03 -18.19
CA LEU A 8 -7.09 -61.92 -19.01
C LEU A 8 -8.19 -62.49 -19.94
N PRO A 9 -9.26 -61.76 -20.31
CA PRO A 9 -9.26 -61.17 -21.66
C PRO A 9 -10.04 -59.83 -21.85
N VAL A 10 -9.49 -59.01 -22.76
CA VAL A 10 -10.13 -58.31 -23.92
C VAL A 10 -11.19 -57.20 -23.70
N LEU A 11 -10.72 -55.96 -23.93
CA LEU A 11 -11.24 -54.85 -24.75
C LEU A 11 -12.75 -54.56 -24.87
N LEU A 12 -13.14 -53.32 -24.47
CA LEU A 12 -13.85 -52.39 -25.35
C LEU A 12 -13.61 -50.93 -24.89
N ALA A 13 -13.07 -50.12 -25.80
CA ALA A 13 -12.84 -48.69 -25.63
C ALA A 13 -14.08 -47.90 -26.07
N ILE A 14 -14.57 -46.98 -25.21
CA ILE A 14 -15.34 -45.80 -25.63
C ILE A 14 -14.99 -44.63 -24.69
N ALA A 15 -14.30 -43.65 -25.26
CA ALA A 15 -14.27 -42.22 -24.91
C ALA A 15 -14.41 -41.81 -23.44
N ALA A 16 -13.27 -41.63 -22.76
CA ALA A 16 -13.10 -40.60 -21.75
C ALA A 16 -12.08 -39.60 -22.29
N CYS A 17 -12.57 -38.50 -22.88
CA CYS A 17 -11.75 -37.33 -23.13
C CYS A 17 -11.16 -36.88 -21.80
N GLY A 18 -9.84 -36.72 -21.80
CA GLY A 18 -9.00 -36.52 -20.62
C GLY A 18 -9.53 -35.45 -19.69
N ALA A 19 -9.66 -35.84 -18.42
CA ALA A 19 -9.26 -34.94 -17.35
C ALA A 19 -7.75 -34.75 -17.50
N GLU A 20 -7.35 -33.75 -18.29
CA GLU A 20 -6.04 -33.14 -18.08
C GLU A 20 -6.02 -32.68 -16.63
N SER A 21 -5.05 -33.20 -15.88
CA SER A 21 -4.71 -32.71 -14.56
C SER A 21 -4.48 -31.20 -14.66
N LEU A 22 -5.39 -30.42 -14.07
CA LEU A 22 -5.25 -28.97 -13.85
C LEU A 22 -4.22 -28.63 -12.75
N ASP A 23 -3.40 -29.60 -12.38
CA ASP A 23 -2.22 -29.44 -11.52
C ASP A 23 -1.04 -29.10 -12.43
N THR A 24 -0.38 -27.97 -12.14
CA THR A 24 0.69 -27.31 -12.93
C THR A 24 0.19 -26.43 -14.08
N ILE A 25 -0.66 -25.44 -13.78
CA ILE A 25 -0.29 -24.12 -14.29
C ILE A 25 0.97 -23.80 -13.49
N ASP A 26 2.14 -23.98 -14.11
CA ASP A 26 3.32 -23.24 -13.70
C ASP A 26 2.84 -21.83 -13.39
N GLU A 27 2.97 -21.41 -12.13
CA GLU A 27 2.80 -20.04 -11.66
C GLU A 27 3.91 -19.19 -12.29
N ASP A 28 3.92 -19.20 -13.62
CA ASP A 28 4.69 -18.34 -14.48
C ASP A 28 4.02 -16.98 -14.26
N HIS A 29 4.47 -16.27 -13.22
CA HIS A 29 4.35 -14.83 -13.11
C HIS A 29 4.92 -14.29 -14.42
N THR A 30 4.08 -14.21 -15.46
CA THR A 30 4.52 -14.17 -16.85
C THR A 30 5.48 -13.02 -17.00
N ALA A 31 6.77 -13.33 -17.05
CA ALA A 31 7.80 -12.33 -17.14
C ALA A 31 7.52 -11.49 -18.40
N GLY A 32 7.42 -10.17 -18.23
CA GLY A 32 7.06 -9.24 -19.30
C GLY A 32 5.55 -9.07 -19.58
N ALA A 33 4.64 -9.62 -18.77
CA ALA A 33 3.23 -9.24 -18.86
C ALA A 33 2.94 -7.94 -18.11
N TYR A 34 2.43 -6.95 -18.84
CA TYR A 34 2.08 -5.65 -18.26
C TYR A 34 0.76 -5.60 -17.51
N VAL A 35 -0.13 -6.57 -17.73
CA VAL A 35 -1.46 -6.58 -17.10
C VAL A 35 -1.72 -7.96 -16.50
N PRO A 36 -2.35 -8.05 -15.32
CA PRO A 36 -2.66 -9.33 -14.68
C PRO A 36 -3.62 -10.17 -15.53
N ALA A 37 -4.66 -9.53 -16.08
CA ALA A 37 -5.45 -10.06 -17.18
C ALA A 37 -6.03 -8.89 -17.99
N ASN A 38 -6.44 -9.17 -19.23
CA ASN A 38 -7.04 -8.17 -20.12
C ASN A 38 -8.56 -8.03 -19.89
N ASP A 39 -8.95 -7.64 -18.68
CA ASP A 39 -10.33 -7.61 -18.23
C ASP A 39 -10.74 -6.21 -17.71
N PRO A 40 -11.91 -5.66 -18.11
CA PRO A 40 -12.32 -4.31 -17.72
C PRO A 40 -12.52 -4.10 -16.21
N TYR A 41 -12.72 -5.14 -15.38
CA TYR A 41 -12.98 -4.96 -13.94
C TYR A 41 -11.74 -4.55 -13.12
N TYR A 42 -10.55 -4.53 -13.73
CA TYR A 42 -9.34 -4.00 -13.12
C TYR A 42 -9.29 -2.46 -13.08
N TRP A 43 -10.02 -1.80 -13.99
CA TRP A 43 -9.97 -0.35 -14.19
C TRP A 43 -11.37 0.27 -14.15
N ALA A 44 -11.44 1.54 -13.76
CA ALA A 44 -12.69 2.28 -13.72
C ALA A 44 -12.57 3.57 -14.54
N PRO A 45 -12.86 3.53 -15.86
CA PRO A 45 -13.00 4.75 -16.63
C PRO A 45 -14.13 5.61 -16.06
N SER A 46 -13.84 6.90 -15.88
CA SER A 46 -14.75 7.86 -15.25
C SER A 46 -14.53 9.27 -15.77
N SER A 47 -15.45 10.19 -15.47
CA SER A 47 -15.11 11.62 -15.53
C SER A 47 -14.10 11.97 -14.40
N PHE A 48 -13.47 13.14 -14.50
CA PHE A 48 -12.54 13.57 -13.46
C PHE A 48 -13.29 13.96 -12.17
N ASP A 49 -14.49 14.54 -12.29
CA ASP A 49 -15.34 14.87 -11.14
C ASP A 49 -15.79 13.60 -10.40
N ASP A 50 -16.19 12.56 -11.14
CA ASP A 50 -16.51 11.26 -10.54
C ASP A 50 -15.28 10.63 -9.89
N PHE A 51 -14.09 10.77 -10.49
CA PHE A 51 -12.85 10.29 -9.88
C PHE A 51 -12.59 11.00 -8.54
N ILE A 52 -12.68 12.33 -8.46
CA ILE A 52 -12.50 13.09 -7.22
C ILE A 52 -13.54 12.68 -6.16
N ALA A 53 -14.80 12.47 -6.57
CA ALA A 53 -15.85 12.08 -5.64
C ALA A 53 -15.68 10.65 -5.07
N ASN A 54 -14.94 9.78 -5.77
CA ASN A 54 -14.88 8.34 -5.48
C ASN A 54 -13.48 7.81 -5.18
N THR A 55 -12.44 8.63 -5.32
CA THR A 55 -11.07 8.25 -4.99
C THR A 55 -10.93 7.93 -3.51
N LEU A 56 -10.18 6.86 -3.21
CA LEU A 56 -9.84 6.48 -1.84
C LEU A 56 -8.51 7.12 -1.38
N GLY A 57 -7.82 7.83 -2.28
CA GLY A 57 -6.53 8.50 -2.03
C GLY A 57 -6.63 9.86 -1.33
N GLY A 58 -7.83 10.30 -0.94
CA GLY A 58 -8.05 11.59 -0.28
C GLY A 58 -8.23 12.77 -1.25
N ASP A 59 -8.05 13.98 -0.73
CA ASP A 59 -8.25 15.22 -1.49
C ASP A 59 -7.17 15.39 -2.57
N VAL A 60 -7.62 15.47 -3.82
CA VAL A 60 -6.78 15.71 -4.99
C VAL A 60 -6.30 17.17 -5.01
N GLY A 61 -6.99 18.09 -4.35
CA GLY A 61 -6.70 19.52 -4.37
C GLY A 61 -6.87 20.14 -5.76
N PRO A 62 -6.47 21.41 -5.94
CA PRO A 62 -6.53 22.08 -7.23
C PRO A 62 -5.56 21.45 -8.23
N THR A 63 -6.00 21.29 -9.48
CA THR A 63 -5.17 20.81 -10.59
C THR A 63 -4.97 21.88 -11.65
N ALA A 64 -3.82 21.85 -12.33
CA ALA A 64 -3.61 22.62 -13.54
C ALA A 64 -4.61 22.17 -14.64
N PRO A 65 -5.02 23.07 -15.54
CA PRO A 65 -5.83 22.73 -16.71
C PRO A 65 -5.19 21.63 -17.57
N ASP A 66 -6.02 20.91 -18.33
CA ASP A 66 -5.56 19.83 -19.21
C ASP A 66 -4.72 20.33 -20.39
N ASP A 67 -4.90 21.60 -20.77
CA ASP A 67 -4.14 22.31 -21.80
C ASP A 67 -2.94 23.09 -21.26
N ASP A 68 -2.68 23.06 -19.94
CA ASP A 68 -1.46 23.64 -19.38
C ASP A 68 -0.22 22.89 -19.93
N PRO A 69 0.85 23.60 -20.33
CA PRO A 69 2.06 22.98 -20.85
C PRO A 69 2.64 21.86 -19.95
N LEU A 70 2.46 21.94 -18.63
CA LEU A 70 2.86 20.88 -17.70
C LEU A 70 2.07 19.59 -17.96
N THR A 71 0.74 19.69 -17.95
CA THR A 71 -0.15 18.54 -18.12
C THR A 71 0.06 17.90 -19.48
N VAL A 72 0.17 18.71 -20.54
CA VAL A 72 0.48 18.23 -21.89
C VAL A 72 1.82 17.50 -21.95
N ARG A 73 2.86 18.01 -21.28
CA ARG A 73 4.18 17.36 -21.26
C ARG A 73 4.16 16.01 -20.54
N VAL A 74 3.50 15.93 -19.39
CA VAL A 74 3.37 14.67 -18.64
C VAL A 74 2.55 13.67 -19.44
N GLN A 75 1.42 14.09 -20.01
CA GLN A 75 0.58 13.24 -20.86
C GLN A 75 1.37 12.70 -22.06
N ALA A 76 2.21 13.51 -22.71
CA ALA A 76 3.02 13.07 -23.84
C ALA A 76 4.01 11.95 -23.46
N TRP A 77 4.56 11.96 -22.24
CA TRP A 77 5.36 10.84 -21.73
C TRP A 77 4.51 9.62 -21.42
N MET A 78 3.34 9.80 -20.79
CA MET A 78 2.41 8.71 -20.52
C MET A 78 1.94 8.03 -21.81
N ASP A 79 1.68 8.78 -22.86
CA ASP A 79 1.26 8.28 -24.17
C ASP A 79 2.34 7.42 -24.84
N ARG A 80 3.61 7.79 -24.66
CA ARG A 80 4.74 6.99 -25.16
C ARG A 80 4.77 5.63 -24.49
N VAL A 81 4.60 5.59 -23.17
CA VAL A 81 4.53 4.33 -22.40
C VAL A 81 3.27 3.53 -22.75
N ASP A 82 2.10 4.16 -22.79
CA ASP A 82 0.82 3.54 -23.17
C ASP A 82 0.91 2.87 -24.55
N SER A 83 1.56 3.53 -25.52
CA SER A 83 1.75 2.97 -26.85
C SER A 83 2.55 1.66 -26.85
N ILE A 84 3.58 1.56 -25.99
CA ILE A 84 4.41 0.36 -25.82
C ILE A 84 3.56 -0.76 -25.23
N VAL A 85 2.85 -0.47 -24.13
CA VAL A 85 2.05 -1.47 -23.40
C VAL A 85 0.91 -1.99 -24.27
N ARG A 86 0.16 -1.12 -24.94
CA ARG A 86 -0.94 -1.53 -25.85
C ARG A 86 -0.44 -2.36 -27.02
N ALA A 87 0.68 -1.97 -27.63
CA ALA A 87 1.26 -2.71 -28.74
C ALA A 87 1.70 -4.11 -28.30
N ASP A 88 2.31 -4.22 -27.11
CA ASP A 88 2.73 -5.48 -26.52
C ASP A 88 1.54 -6.41 -26.20
N VAL A 89 0.52 -5.90 -25.51
CA VAL A 89 -0.70 -6.66 -25.16
C VAL A 89 -1.40 -7.15 -26.43
N LYS A 90 -1.56 -6.28 -27.44
CA LYS A 90 -2.15 -6.67 -28.73
C LYS A 90 -1.33 -7.73 -29.45
N ARG A 91 -0.01 -7.63 -29.42
CA ARG A 91 0.89 -8.62 -30.02
C ARG A 91 0.77 -9.98 -29.33
N ARG A 92 0.74 -10.02 -28.00
CA ARG A 92 0.70 -11.28 -27.22
C ARG A 92 -0.67 -11.95 -27.21
N THR A 93 -1.73 -11.17 -27.10
CA THR A 93 -3.10 -11.69 -26.88
C THR A 93 -3.97 -11.68 -28.14
N GLY A 94 -3.56 -10.95 -29.18
CA GLY A 94 -4.38 -10.69 -30.36
C GLY A 94 -5.54 -9.71 -30.11
N GLN A 95 -5.74 -9.25 -28.87
CA GLN A 95 -6.85 -8.38 -28.47
C GLN A 95 -6.35 -6.97 -28.13
N PRO A 96 -7.15 -5.91 -28.38
CA PRO A 96 -6.85 -4.60 -27.83
C PRO A 96 -6.84 -4.66 -26.30
N LEU A 97 -5.99 -3.85 -25.68
CA LEU A 97 -5.97 -3.69 -24.23
C LEU A 97 -7.29 -3.07 -23.74
N ALA A 98 -7.93 -3.72 -22.78
CA ALA A 98 -9.19 -3.32 -22.16
C ALA A 98 -9.05 -2.09 -21.25
N ALA A 99 -7.88 -1.91 -20.63
CA ALA A 99 -7.59 -0.74 -19.81
C ALA A 99 -7.82 0.55 -20.62
N PRO A 100 -8.53 1.56 -20.06
CA PRO A 100 -8.66 2.86 -20.69
C PRO A 100 -7.29 3.52 -20.88
N ARG A 101 -7.21 4.57 -21.69
CA ARG A 101 -5.96 5.34 -21.80
C ARG A 101 -5.73 6.11 -20.51
N PRO A 102 -4.57 6.00 -19.86
CA PRO A 102 -4.30 6.73 -18.64
C PRO A 102 -4.18 8.23 -18.94
N LEU A 103 -4.67 9.05 -18.02
CA LEU A 103 -4.73 10.51 -18.16
C LEU A 103 -3.91 11.19 -17.06
N ALA A 104 -3.05 12.12 -17.46
CA ALA A 104 -2.25 12.93 -16.54
C ALA A 104 -3.13 13.99 -15.87
N LYS A 105 -2.93 14.20 -14.56
CA LYS A 105 -3.47 15.34 -13.81
C LYS A 105 -2.36 15.95 -12.96
N VAL A 106 -2.11 17.24 -13.13
CA VAL A 106 -1.06 17.94 -12.38
C VAL A 106 -1.68 18.67 -11.19
N ARG A 107 -1.50 18.14 -9.98
CA ARG A 107 -1.90 18.78 -8.73
C ARG A 107 -0.97 19.94 -8.39
N ILE A 108 -1.56 21.10 -8.14
CA ILE A 108 -0.84 22.28 -7.66
C ILE A 108 -0.58 22.09 -6.16
N SER A 109 0.67 21.85 -5.78
CA SER A 109 1.08 21.59 -4.39
C SER A 109 2.47 22.13 -4.10
N ARG A 110 2.71 22.49 -2.84
CA ARG A 110 3.98 22.99 -2.28
C ARG A 110 4.61 22.08 -1.23
N SER A 111 3.96 20.96 -0.93
CA SER A 111 4.31 20.07 0.18
C SER A 111 4.10 18.60 -0.18
N THR A 112 3.98 18.31 -1.47
CA THR A 112 3.80 16.96 -1.97
C THR A 112 4.81 16.78 -3.08
N LEU A 113 5.86 16.01 -2.82
CA LEU A 113 6.83 15.58 -3.80
C LEU A 113 6.46 14.16 -4.23
N ASN A 114 5.38 14.01 -5.00
CA ASN A 114 4.87 12.69 -5.36
C ASN A 114 4.17 12.64 -6.72
N ALA A 115 4.13 11.43 -7.27
CA ALA A 115 3.18 11.01 -8.29
C ALA A 115 2.47 9.74 -7.80
N TRP A 116 1.22 9.50 -8.21
CA TRP A 116 0.51 8.31 -7.77
C TRP A 116 -0.66 7.95 -8.69
N VAL A 117 -1.02 6.67 -8.67
CA VAL A 117 -2.29 6.15 -9.18
C VAL A 117 -3.25 5.92 -8.02
N SER A 118 -4.45 6.49 -8.09
CA SER A 118 -5.43 6.32 -7.01
C SER A 118 -6.37 5.12 -7.24
N PRO A 119 -6.66 4.34 -6.19
CA PRO A 119 -7.83 3.49 -6.15
C PRO A 119 -9.13 4.31 -6.17
N VAL A 120 -10.15 3.81 -6.86
CA VAL A 120 -11.51 4.37 -6.86
C VAL A 120 -12.54 3.31 -6.49
N ARG A 121 -13.66 3.74 -5.90
CA ARG A 121 -14.83 2.89 -5.67
C ARG A 121 -15.66 2.74 -6.95
N THR A 122 -15.98 1.51 -7.30
CA THR A 122 -16.65 1.18 -8.56
C THR A 122 -17.84 0.27 -8.34
N CYS A 123 -19.00 0.64 -8.90
CA CYS A 123 -20.25 -0.12 -8.78
C CYS A 123 -20.18 -1.38 -9.64
N THR A 124 -20.66 -2.50 -9.10
CA THR A 124 -20.69 -3.78 -9.81
C THR A 124 -21.95 -3.96 -10.67
N GLY A 125 -22.98 -3.13 -10.47
CA GLY A 125 -24.31 -3.28 -11.06
C GLY A 125 -25.19 -4.31 -10.32
N LEU A 126 -24.72 -4.81 -9.18
CA LEU A 126 -25.38 -5.82 -8.37
C LEU A 126 -25.78 -5.22 -7.03
N ALA A 127 -27.08 -5.16 -6.76
CA ALA A 127 -27.54 -4.94 -5.41
C ALA A 127 -27.23 -6.17 -4.53
N LEU A 128 -27.02 -5.95 -3.23
CA LEU A 128 -26.99 -7.03 -2.26
C LEU A 128 -28.32 -7.80 -2.28
N GLY A 129 -28.25 -9.12 -2.52
CA GLY A 129 -29.44 -9.96 -2.42
C GLY A 129 -29.95 -10.04 -0.97
N PRO A 130 -31.22 -10.41 -0.75
CA PRO A 130 -31.76 -10.60 0.59
C PRO A 130 -30.88 -11.59 1.35
N GLN A 131 -30.23 -11.11 2.41
CA GLN A 131 -29.42 -11.95 3.28
C GLN A 131 -30.35 -12.71 4.23
N PRO A 132 -30.06 -13.99 4.56
CA PRO A 132 -30.74 -14.65 5.66
C PRO A 132 -30.60 -13.79 6.92
N SER A 133 -31.67 -13.66 7.70
CA SER A 133 -31.81 -12.74 8.85
C SER A 133 -30.83 -12.98 10.01
N THR A 134 -29.87 -13.88 9.83
CA THR A 134 -28.89 -14.33 10.82
C THR A 134 -27.48 -14.33 10.19
N GLY A 135 -26.88 -13.16 10.00
CA GLY A 135 -25.49 -13.01 9.54
C GLY A 135 -25.12 -11.56 9.23
N PHE A 136 -23.98 -11.08 9.72
CA PHE A 136 -23.54 -9.67 9.66
C PHE A 136 -22.41 -9.44 8.64
N ALA A 137 -22.67 -9.00 7.41
CA ALA A 137 -21.67 -8.98 6.31
C ALA A 137 -20.52 -7.92 6.38
N ARG A 138 -19.28 -8.40 6.21
CA ARG A 138 -18.08 -7.69 5.67
C ARG A 138 -17.04 -8.76 5.38
N MET A 139 -16.51 -8.81 4.17
CA MET A 139 -15.46 -9.76 3.81
C MET A 139 -14.10 -9.23 4.28
N GLU A 140 -13.23 -10.12 4.77
CA GLU A 140 -11.81 -9.85 5.11
C GLU A 140 -11.08 -9.14 3.93
N PRO A 141 -9.90 -8.52 4.13
CA PRO A 141 -9.41 -7.33 3.42
C PRO A 141 -9.30 -7.40 1.90
N GLU A 142 -9.54 -8.56 1.30
CA GLU A 142 -9.88 -8.77 -0.11
C GLU A 142 -11.32 -8.24 -0.39
N SER A 143 -11.56 -6.98 0.00
CA SER A 143 -11.90 -5.87 -0.91
C SER A 143 -13.28 -5.67 -1.53
N LEU A 144 -14.28 -6.48 -1.21
CA LEU A 144 -15.65 -6.03 -1.49
C LEU A 144 -16.11 -5.16 -0.34
N SER A 145 -16.30 -3.88 -0.67
CA SER A 145 -16.78 -2.90 0.28
C SER A 145 -18.26 -2.67 0.03
N PHE A 146 -19.06 -2.95 1.05
CA PHE A 146 -20.48 -2.60 1.06
C PHE A 146 -20.60 -1.17 1.57
N SER A 147 -20.68 -0.20 0.66
CA SER A 147 -20.96 1.16 1.09
C SER A 147 -22.44 1.30 1.44
N GLY A 148 -22.73 1.16 2.74
CA GLY A 148 -24.04 1.47 3.30
C GLY A 148 -24.32 2.98 3.37
N SER A 149 -23.34 3.84 3.10
CA SER A 149 -23.54 5.29 3.06
C SER A 149 -24.05 5.72 1.67
N SER A 150 -24.51 6.96 1.54
CA SER A 150 -24.92 7.56 0.27
C SER A 150 -23.75 7.87 -0.68
N SER A 151 -22.55 7.35 -0.42
CA SER A 151 -21.42 7.58 -1.32
C SER A 151 -21.74 6.92 -2.66
N SER A 152 -21.76 7.72 -3.73
CA SER A 152 -21.72 7.20 -5.09
C SER A 152 -20.55 6.21 -5.22
N CYS A 153 -20.67 5.29 -6.18
CA CYS A 153 -19.54 4.60 -6.76
C CYS A 153 -19.54 4.94 -8.25
N ILE A 154 -18.38 4.82 -8.89
CA ILE A 154 -18.28 5.01 -10.35
C ILE A 154 -18.97 3.83 -11.01
N MET A 155 -19.89 4.08 -11.94
CA MET A 155 -20.49 3.03 -12.76
C MET A 155 -19.77 3.03 -14.12
N PRO A 156 -18.77 2.15 -14.37
CA PRO A 156 -17.96 2.26 -15.56
C PRO A 156 -18.75 2.03 -16.82
N THR A 157 -18.40 2.78 -17.86
CA THR A 157 -18.99 2.66 -19.20
C THR A 157 -18.17 1.73 -20.11
N ALA A 158 -17.19 1.00 -19.55
CA ALA A 158 -16.33 0.10 -20.29
C ALA A 158 -17.15 -1.02 -20.97
N PRO A 159 -16.87 -1.37 -22.25
CA PRO A 159 -17.48 -2.52 -22.90
C PRO A 159 -17.25 -3.81 -22.09
N GLY A 160 -18.30 -4.60 -21.90
CA GLY A 160 -18.25 -5.85 -21.12
C GLY A 160 -18.55 -5.70 -19.63
N TRP A 161 -18.68 -4.46 -19.13
CA TRP A 161 -19.15 -4.24 -17.76
C TRP A 161 -20.61 -4.65 -17.59
N SER A 162 -20.88 -5.62 -16.73
CA SER A 162 -22.20 -6.19 -16.45
C SER A 162 -22.18 -6.99 -15.13
N PRO A 163 -23.33 -7.13 -14.45
CA PRO A 163 -23.47 -8.00 -13.29
C PRO A 163 -22.88 -9.42 -13.46
N ASP A 164 -23.26 -10.10 -14.55
CA ASP A 164 -22.77 -11.44 -14.86
C ASP A 164 -21.27 -11.46 -15.17
N GLY A 165 -20.77 -10.41 -15.84
CA GLY A 165 -19.35 -10.25 -16.11
C GLY A 165 -18.53 -10.12 -14.83
N PHE A 166 -19.03 -9.34 -13.87
CA PHE A 166 -18.37 -9.17 -12.58
C PHE A 166 -18.31 -10.47 -11.79
N VAL A 167 -19.41 -11.24 -11.73
CA VAL A 167 -19.43 -12.56 -11.08
C VAL A 167 -18.42 -13.51 -11.71
N ARG A 168 -18.32 -13.54 -13.04
CA ARG A 168 -17.30 -14.36 -13.74
C ARG A 168 -15.89 -13.90 -13.41
N PHE A 169 -15.61 -12.60 -13.48
CA PHE A 169 -14.32 -12.02 -13.16
C PHE A 169 -13.87 -12.37 -11.74
N TRP A 170 -14.72 -12.10 -10.75
CA TRP A 170 -14.43 -12.36 -9.35
C TRP A 170 -14.10 -13.83 -9.08
N ASN A 171 -14.93 -14.74 -9.62
CA ASN A 171 -14.71 -16.16 -9.44
C ASN A 171 -13.48 -16.66 -10.21
N ALA A 172 -13.18 -16.09 -11.39
CA ALA A 172 -11.97 -16.40 -12.15
C ALA A 172 -10.69 -15.91 -11.45
N ALA A 173 -10.78 -14.83 -10.67
CA ALA A 173 -9.70 -14.37 -9.81
C ALA A 173 -9.41 -15.33 -8.64
N ARG A 174 -10.19 -16.39 -8.40
CA ARG A 174 -9.92 -17.41 -7.37
C ARG A 174 -9.65 -16.80 -5.98
N PHE A 175 -10.46 -15.83 -5.57
CA PHE A 175 -10.48 -15.41 -4.17
C PHE A 175 -10.92 -16.58 -3.29
N SER A 176 -10.59 -16.50 -2.00
CA SER A 176 -11.11 -17.43 -0.98
C SER A 176 -12.65 -17.43 -0.91
N CYS A 177 -13.28 -16.36 -1.40
CA CYS A 177 -14.72 -16.18 -1.48
C CYS A 177 -15.22 -16.27 -2.93
N SER A 178 -16.12 -17.20 -3.25
CA SER A 178 -16.86 -17.18 -4.51
C SER A 178 -18.22 -16.50 -4.35
N ILE A 179 -18.68 -15.82 -5.41
CA ILE A 179 -19.96 -15.13 -5.46
C ILE A 179 -20.88 -15.70 -6.54
N ALA A 180 -22.18 -15.50 -6.36
CA ALA A 180 -23.22 -15.87 -7.32
C ALA A 180 -24.30 -14.79 -7.40
N GLN A 181 -25.02 -14.76 -8.51
CA GLN A 181 -26.16 -13.87 -8.71
C GLN A 181 -27.48 -14.64 -8.54
N SER A 182 -28.25 -14.31 -7.50
CA SER A 182 -29.58 -14.89 -7.24
C SER A 182 -30.47 -13.88 -6.51
N GLY A 183 -31.25 -13.11 -7.27
CA GLY A 183 -32.01 -11.98 -6.74
C GLY A 183 -31.12 -10.90 -6.11
N GLY A 184 -29.91 -10.71 -6.66
CA GLY A 184 -28.83 -9.88 -6.13
C GLY A 184 -27.54 -10.68 -5.91
N LEU A 185 -26.47 -10.00 -5.46
CA LEU A 185 -25.21 -10.63 -5.12
C LEU A 185 -25.37 -11.51 -3.87
N ARG A 186 -24.88 -12.75 -3.94
CA ARG A 186 -24.78 -13.68 -2.82
C ARG A 186 -23.39 -14.29 -2.75
N VAL A 187 -22.94 -14.59 -1.54
CA VAL A 187 -21.79 -15.47 -1.32
C VAL A 187 -22.23 -16.91 -1.61
N ALA A 188 -21.43 -17.68 -2.34
CA ALA A 188 -21.72 -19.09 -2.61
C ALA A 188 -21.62 -19.93 -1.32
N GLU A 189 -22.51 -20.93 -1.19
CA GLU A 189 -22.56 -21.81 -0.01
C GLU A 189 -21.23 -22.57 0.19
N GLY A 190 -20.81 -22.73 1.44
CA GLY A 190 -19.60 -23.48 1.81
C GLY A 190 -18.29 -22.69 1.84
N ASN A 191 -18.31 -21.41 1.42
CA ASN A 191 -17.13 -20.55 1.48
C ASN A 191 -16.96 -19.88 2.85
N VAL A 192 -15.71 -19.80 3.32
CA VAL A 192 -15.33 -19.10 4.57
C VAL A 192 -15.21 -17.60 4.29
N CYS A 193 -16.29 -16.98 3.82
CA CYS A 193 -16.35 -15.53 3.77
C CYS A 193 -16.74 -15.08 5.17
N THR A 194 -15.75 -14.77 6.01
CA THR A 194 -15.99 -14.18 7.34
C THR A 194 -16.74 -12.88 7.12
N GLN A 195 -17.79 -12.65 7.90
CA GLN A 195 -18.74 -11.56 7.77
C GLN A 195 -18.62 -10.65 9.02
N THR A 196 -18.16 -9.40 8.87
CA THR A 196 -17.99 -8.47 10.03
C THR A 196 -18.46 -7.03 9.76
N TYR A 197 -19.75 -6.73 9.92
CA TYR A 197 -20.29 -5.37 9.74
C TYR A 197 -19.66 -4.32 10.69
N GLN A 198 -18.87 -3.38 10.17
CA GLN A 198 -18.47 -2.19 10.93
C GLN A 198 -19.61 -1.18 10.91
N ARG A 199 -20.40 -1.18 11.99
CA ARG A 199 -21.47 -0.22 12.26
C ARG A 199 -20.87 1.17 12.51
N THR A 200 -20.70 1.99 11.49
CA THR A 200 -20.17 3.35 11.63
C THR A 200 -21.23 4.40 12.00
N GLY A 201 -22.46 4.00 12.32
CA GLY A 201 -23.49 4.90 12.84
C GLY A 201 -24.83 4.23 13.21
N PRO A 202 -25.76 4.97 13.82
CA PRO A 202 -27.12 4.52 14.04
C PRO A 202 -27.84 4.41 12.68
N PHE A 203 -27.96 3.18 12.15
CA PHE A 203 -28.75 2.94 10.95
C PHE A 203 -30.23 3.12 11.25
N ASP A 204 -30.90 3.89 10.40
CA ASP A 204 -32.33 3.78 10.20
C ASP A 204 -32.61 2.38 9.64
N THR A 205 -33.22 1.52 10.46
CA THR A 205 -33.58 0.14 10.10
C THR A 205 -34.58 0.07 8.93
N THR A 206 -35.07 1.20 8.44
CA THR A 206 -36.00 1.27 7.31
C THR A 206 -35.32 1.47 5.96
N THR A 207 -34.05 1.90 5.88
CA THR A 207 -33.32 1.97 4.60
C THR A 207 -32.73 0.60 4.26
N THR A 208 -33.45 -0.16 3.44
CA THR A 208 -33.06 -1.48 2.96
C THR A 208 -31.71 -1.43 2.22
N LEU A 209 -30.67 -1.99 2.81
CA LEU A 209 -29.38 -2.27 2.15
C LEU A 209 -29.55 -3.05 0.82
N ALA A 210 -30.68 -3.74 0.65
CA ALA A 210 -31.06 -4.47 -0.55
C ALA A 210 -31.21 -3.61 -1.82
N SER A 211 -31.22 -2.27 -1.73
CA SER A 211 -31.28 -1.39 -2.90
C SER A 211 -29.94 -0.75 -3.29
N LYS A 212 -28.86 -1.02 -2.54
CA LYS A 212 -27.56 -0.40 -2.80
C LYS A 212 -26.67 -1.35 -3.59
N ASP A 213 -26.02 -0.79 -4.61
CA ASP A 213 -25.06 -1.49 -5.45
C ASP A 213 -23.84 -1.89 -4.61
N VAL A 214 -23.31 -3.08 -4.88
CA VAL A 214 -22.05 -3.54 -4.31
C VAL A 214 -20.93 -2.83 -5.03
N SER A 215 -19.95 -2.35 -4.27
CA SER A 215 -18.78 -1.70 -4.83
C SER A 215 -17.51 -2.51 -4.58
N VAL A 216 -16.60 -2.43 -5.54
CA VAL A 216 -15.25 -2.97 -5.46
C VAL A 216 -14.26 -1.84 -5.70
N THR A 217 -13.03 -1.99 -5.19
CA THR A 217 -11.94 -1.08 -5.56
C THR A 217 -11.41 -1.45 -6.94
N ALA A 218 -11.27 -0.46 -7.81
CA ALA A 218 -10.59 -0.58 -9.09
C ALA A 218 -9.54 0.52 -9.26
N THR A 219 -8.69 0.37 -10.27
CA THR A 219 -7.66 1.34 -10.58
C THR A 219 -8.27 2.50 -11.37
N GLY A 220 -8.14 3.74 -10.86
CA GLY A 220 -8.59 4.93 -11.59
C GLY A 220 -7.75 5.18 -12.85
N GLN A 221 -8.35 5.80 -13.87
CA GLN A 221 -7.63 6.13 -15.12
C GLN A 221 -6.70 7.35 -15.00
N TYR A 222 -6.73 8.06 -13.88
CA TYR A 222 -5.97 9.28 -13.67
C TYR A 222 -4.68 8.99 -12.91
N VAL A 223 -3.56 9.48 -13.43
CA VAL A 223 -2.26 9.49 -12.77
C VAL A 223 -1.96 10.92 -12.34
N LEU A 224 -1.77 11.10 -11.04
CA LEU A 224 -1.60 12.40 -10.44
C LEU A 224 -0.11 12.71 -10.28
N PHE A 225 0.28 13.94 -10.62
CA PHE A 225 1.64 14.45 -10.46
C PHE A 225 1.60 15.77 -9.73
N SER A 226 2.49 16.00 -8.79
CA SER A 226 2.57 17.26 -8.07
C SER A 226 3.47 18.29 -8.78
N THR A 227 3.12 19.57 -8.71
CA THR A 227 3.98 20.64 -9.24
C THR A 227 5.34 20.71 -8.55
N ASP A 228 5.43 20.35 -7.27
CA ASP A 228 6.70 20.29 -6.53
C ASP A 228 7.64 19.21 -7.07
N LEU A 229 7.12 18.02 -7.40
CA LEU A 229 7.87 16.97 -8.10
C LEU A 229 8.38 17.49 -9.44
N LEU A 230 7.50 18.05 -10.28
CA LEU A 230 7.86 18.52 -11.62
C LEU A 230 8.84 19.71 -11.60
N ALA A 231 8.85 20.51 -10.53
CA ALA A 231 9.78 21.63 -10.38
C ALA A 231 11.21 21.16 -10.03
N THR A 232 11.33 20.04 -9.32
CA THR A 232 12.60 19.53 -8.80
C THR A 232 13.27 18.54 -9.75
N CYS A 233 12.50 17.69 -10.43
CA CYS A 233 13.05 16.57 -11.19
C CYS A 233 13.60 16.94 -12.58
N SER A 234 14.51 16.12 -13.09
CA SER A 234 14.96 16.11 -14.48
C SER A 234 13.91 15.44 -15.40
N GLU A 235 14.04 15.63 -16.72
CA GLU A 235 13.09 14.99 -17.64
C GLU A 235 13.24 13.46 -17.67
N THR A 236 14.47 12.96 -17.46
CA THR A 236 14.73 11.52 -17.34
C THR A 236 14.05 10.96 -16.09
N GLU A 237 14.16 11.67 -14.95
CA GLU A 237 13.46 11.31 -13.72
C GLU A 237 11.95 11.30 -13.94
N LEU A 238 11.37 12.32 -14.59
CA LEU A 238 9.94 12.30 -14.94
C LEU A 238 9.58 11.08 -15.77
N ALA A 239 10.36 10.75 -16.80
CA ALA A 239 10.06 9.60 -17.66
C ALA A 239 10.08 8.27 -16.88
N ALA A 240 11.03 8.11 -15.95
CA ALA A 240 11.10 6.95 -15.05
C ALA A 240 9.92 6.93 -14.06
N THR A 241 9.55 8.07 -13.47
CA THR A 241 8.36 8.18 -12.61
C THR A 241 7.09 7.86 -13.38
N VAL A 242 6.92 8.36 -14.60
CA VAL A 242 5.77 8.02 -15.45
C VAL A 242 5.71 6.52 -15.72
N ALA A 243 6.85 5.89 -16.00
CA ALA A 243 6.90 4.45 -16.23
C ALA A 243 6.56 3.65 -14.96
N HIS A 244 7.01 4.11 -13.79
CA HIS A 244 6.67 3.57 -12.47
C HIS A 244 5.17 3.64 -12.18
N GLU A 245 4.58 4.84 -12.30
CA GLU A 245 3.14 5.02 -12.07
C GLU A 245 2.30 4.22 -13.05
N LEU A 246 2.74 4.09 -14.29
CA LEU A 246 2.07 3.23 -15.26
C LEU A 246 2.25 1.74 -14.96
N GLY A 247 3.28 1.35 -14.22
CA GLY A 247 3.39 0.05 -13.57
C GLY A 247 2.23 -0.20 -12.60
N HIS A 248 1.93 0.76 -11.71
CA HIS A 248 0.75 0.67 -10.84
C HIS A 248 -0.56 0.63 -11.62
N TYR A 249 -0.67 1.47 -12.65
CA TYR A 249 -1.87 1.55 -13.48
C TYR A 249 -2.15 0.24 -14.23
N TYR A 250 -1.19 -0.26 -15.01
CA TYR A 250 -1.36 -1.47 -15.83
C TYR A 250 -1.29 -2.75 -15.02
N GLY A 251 -0.45 -2.79 -13.98
CA GLY A 251 -0.48 -3.85 -12.97
C GLY A 251 -1.81 -3.89 -12.19
N ALA A 252 -2.61 -2.81 -12.31
CA ALA A 252 -3.88 -2.63 -11.62
C ALA A 252 -3.73 -2.84 -10.11
N HIS A 253 -2.66 -2.30 -9.51
CA HIS A 253 -2.29 -2.56 -8.11
C HIS A 253 -3.34 -2.10 -7.09
N ALA A 254 -4.23 -1.19 -7.48
CA ALA A 254 -5.40 -0.79 -6.70
C ALA A 254 -6.55 -1.83 -6.75
N SER A 255 -6.54 -2.74 -7.74
CA SER A 255 -7.49 -3.82 -7.84
C SER A 255 -7.06 -5.00 -6.95
N PRO A 256 -7.93 -5.45 -6.06
CA PRO A 256 -7.67 -6.58 -5.16
C PRO A 256 -7.40 -7.90 -5.88
N ALA A 257 -8.00 -8.06 -7.06
CA ALA A 257 -7.77 -9.23 -7.92
C ALA A 257 -6.35 -9.27 -8.45
N ALA A 258 -5.70 -8.11 -8.57
CA ALA A 258 -4.29 -8.01 -8.93
C ALA A 258 -3.42 -8.05 -7.68
N GLU A 259 -3.79 -7.32 -6.63
CA GLU A 259 -3.03 -7.17 -5.37
C GLU A 259 -2.64 -8.54 -4.76
N LYS A 260 -3.53 -9.52 -4.82
CA LYS A 260 -3.28 -10.88 -4.30
C LYS A 260 -2.12 -11.63 -4.99
N ASN A 261 -1.68 -11.18 -6.17
CA ASN A 261 -0.52 -11.74 -6.88
C ASN A 261 0.80 -11.14 -6.37
N PHE A 262 0.72 -10.24 -5.39
CA PHE A 262 1.85 -9.57 -4.74
C PHE A 262 1.77 -9.82 -3.22
N GLY A 263 2.74 -9.29 -2.47
CA GLY A 263 2.81 -9.46 -1.03
C GLY A 263 3.30 -10.84 -0.59
N TYR A 264 4.06 -11.54 -1.44
CA TYR A 264 4.67 -12.82 -1.11
C TYR A 264 6.15 -12.68 -0.76
N TRP A 265 6.59 -13.52 0.18
CA TRP A 265 7.99 -13.59 0.57
C TRP A 265 8.76 -14.51 -0.37
N TYR A 266 9.96 -14.10 -0.77
CA TYR A 266 10.83 -14.87 -1.64
C TYR A 266 12.23 -14.97 -1.04
N GLN A 267 12.94 -16.05 -1.36
CA GLN A 267 14.35 -16.16 -1.02
C GLN A 267 15.16 -15.43 -2.09
N ARG A 268 16.00 -14.47 -1.67
CA ARG A 268 16.84 -13.71 -2.60
C ARG A 268 17.94 -14.63 -3.13
N ASP A 269 17.84 -14.94 -4.42
CA ASP A 269 18.93 -15.51 -5.19
C ASP A 269 19.50 -14.45 -6.12
N GLU A 270 20.62 -13.86 -5.72
CA GLU A 270 21.36 -12.84 -6.47
C GLU A 270 21.84 -13.32 -7.86
N ARG A 271 21.75 -14.62 -8.13
CA ARG A 271 22.09 -15.23 -9.42
C ARG A 271 20.87 -15.59 -10.25
N SER A 272 19.67 -15.53 -9.66
CA SER A 272 18.45 -15.84 -10.39
C SER A 272 18.24 -14.80 -11.48
N ILE A 273 18.06 -15.27 -12.71
CA ILE A 273 17.62 -14.45 -13.86
C ILE A 273 16.10 -14.41 -13.99
N ARG A 274 15.39 -15.07 -13.06
CA ARG A 274 13.93 -15.16 -13.05
C ARG A 274 13.38 -14.21 -12.00
N LYS A 275 12.17 -13.72 -12.27
CA LYS A 275 11.37 -13.02 -11.28
C LYS A 275 11.27 -13.82 -9.97
N PRO A 276 11.19 -13.12 -8.82
CA PRO A 276 10.99 -13.78 -7.55
C PRO A 276 9.76 -14.70 -7.56
N VAL A 277 9.90 -15.90 -7.02
CA VAL A 277 8.79 -16.81 -6.73
C VAL A 277 8.63 -16.98 -5.22
N PRO A 278 7.44 -17.33 -4.70
CA PRO A 278 7.26 -17.58 -3.29
C PRO A 278 8.28 -18.57 -2.73
N ALA A 279 8.89 -18.22 -1.59
CA ALA A 279 9.77 -19.13 -0.87
C ALA A 279 8.99 -20.32 -0.29
N PRO A 280 9.63 -21.49 -0.05
CA PRO A 280 8.96 -22.64 0.55
C PRO A 280 8.29 -22.36 1.91
N ASN A 281 8.75 -21.34 2.64
CA ASN A 281 8.22 -20.91 3.92
C ASN A 281 7.52 -19.53 3.86
N ALA A 282 7.09 -19.09 2.67
CA ALA A 282 6.50 -17.78 2.46
C ALA A 282 5.24 -17.56 3.32
N GLU A 283 4.37 -18.56 3.44
CA GLU A 283 3.16 -18.49 4.27
C GLU A 283 3.46 -18.30 5.75
N GLU A 284 4.48 -18.98 6.28
CA GLU A 284 4.90 -18.87 7.67
C GLU A 284 5.40 -17.45 7.98
N ILE A 285 6.25 -16.92 7.10
CA ILE A 285 6.79 -15.56 7.23
C ILE A 285 5.66 -14.54 7.06
N GLN A 286 4.75 -14.75 6.11
CA GLN A 286 3.58 -13.89 5.91
C GLN A 286 2.68 -13.85 7.15
N ALA A 287 2.43 -14.98 7.80
CA ALA A 287 1.65 -15.02 9.03
C ALA A 287 2.34 -14.24 10.16
N ALA A 288 3.67 -14.38 10.30
CA ALA A 288 4.46 -13.63 11.28
C ALA A 288 4.46 -12.12 10.99
N TYR A 289 4.59 -11.75 9.72
CA TYR A 289 4.53 -10.37 9.23
C TYR A 289 3.17 -9.73 9.52
N LEU A 290 2.08 -10.38 9.12
CA LEU A 290 0.72 -9.90 9.36
C LEU A 290 0.40 -9.78 10.85
N GLU A 291 1.00 -10.58 11.72
CA GLU A 291 0.87 -10.43 13.17
C GLU A 291 1.48 -9.12 13.68
N VAL A 292 2.55 -8.64 13.05
CA VAL A 292 3.21 -7.36 13.36
C VAL A 292 2.45 -6.19 12.74
N VAL A 293 2.15 -6.25 11.44
CA VAL A 293 1.70 -5.06 10.68
C VAL A 293 0.19 -4.82 10.68
N ARG A 294 -0.65 -5.82 11.03
CA ARG A 294 -2.10 -5.60 11.16
C ARG A 294 -2.49 -4.81 12.41
N GLY A 295 -1.52 -4.49 13.26
CA GLY A 295 -1.69 -3.62 14.41
C GLY A 295 -1.58 -2.15 14.07
N THR A 296 -1.74 -1.29 15.09
CA THR A 296 -1.30 0.09 15.00
C THR A 296 0.20 0.13 14.73
N GLY A 297 0.61 0.87 13.70
CA GLY A 297 2.02 1.08 13.39
C GLY A 297 2.76 1.93 14.42
N THR A 298 4.08 1.99 14.30
CA THR A 298 4.93 2.89 15.08
C THR A 298 4.84 4.31 14.54
N THR A 299 4.79 5.33 15.41
CA THR A 299 4.92 6.72 14.97
C THR A 299 6.31 7.24 15.25
N GLY A 300 7.11 7.31 14.18
CA GLY A 300 8.40 7.99 14.13
C GLY A 300 9.52 7.31 14.91
N PRO A 301 10.72 7.93 14.93
CA PRO A 301 11.88 7.33 15.56
C PRO A 301 11.70 7.10 17.06
N SER A 302 12.52 6.19 17.59
CA SER A 302 12.62 5.94 19.03
C SER A 302 13.27 7.13 19.74
N PHE A 303 12.48 8.14 20.12
CA PHE A 303 12.89 9.12 21.11
C PHE A 303 12.58 8.65 22.53
N ALA A 304 13.20 9.29 23.53
CA ALA A 304 13.08 8.99 24.96
C ALA A 304 11.67 9.25 25.51
N SER A 305 10.75 8.35 25.18
CA SER A 305 9.36 8.28 25.61
C SER A 305 9.21 7.12 26.59
N GLN A 306 8.33 7.27 27.59
CA GLN A 306 8.08 6.20 28.54
C GLN A 306 7.27 5.06 27.92
N PHE A 307 6.42 5.37 26.94
CA PHE A 307 5.66 4.39 26.18
C PHE A 307 6.39 3.99 24.89
N SER A 308 6.12 2.79 24.41
CA SER A 308 6.56 2.30 23.10
C SER A 308 6.06 3.20 21.96
N ALA A 309 6.83 3.29 20.88
CA ALA A 309 6.45 4.06 19.69
C ALA A 309 5.12 3.60 19.09
N ARG A 310 4.82 2.31 19.23
CA ARG A 310 3.58 1.66 18.80
C ARG A 310 2.34 2.03 19.63
N LEU A 311 2.51 2.43 20.90
CA LEU A 311 1.39 2.86 21.74
C LEU A 311 0.97 4.32 21.49
N ARG A 312 1.85 5.14 20.93
CA ARG A 312 1.63 6.59 20.76
C ARG A 312 0.36 6.93 19.97
N PRO A 313 0.00 6.24 18.86
CA PRO A 313 -1.26 6.53 18.18
C PRO A 313 -2.47 6.28 19.05
N LEU A 314 -2.46 5.24 19.90
CA LEU A 314 -3.55 5.02 20.85
C LEU A 314 -3.63 6.16 21.87
N LEU A 315 -2.50 6.66 22.37
CA LEU A 315 -2.50 7.81 23.28
C LEU A 315 -3.09 9.06 22.62
N LEU A 316 -2.81 9.30 21.34
CA LEU A 316 -3.22 10.52 20.63
C LEU A 316 -4.59 10.42 19.96
N LEU A 317 -5.02 9.24 19.53
CA LEU A 317 -6.26 9.01 18.79
C LEU A 317 -7.37 8.43 19.66
N ALA A 318 -7.04 7.81 20.79
CA ALA A 318 -8.02 7.29 21.75
C ALA A 318 -8.03 8.07 23.07
N VAL A 319 -6.88 8.23 23.74
CA VAL A 319 -6.84 8.85 25.07
C VAL A 319 -6.99 10.37 25.00
N ALA A 320 -6.24 11.05 24.11
CA ALA A 320 -6.27 12.50 24.02
C ALA A 320 -7.68 13.08 23.72
N PRO A 321 -8.49 12.54 22.78
CA PRO A 321 -9.86 13.01 22.59
C PRO A 321 -10.73 12.87 23.84
N LEU A 322 -10.62 11.76 24.57
CA LEU A 322 -11.36 11.55 25.82
C LEU A 322 -10.99 12.59 26.89
N LEU A 323 -9.72 12.97 26.98
CA LEU A 323 -9.26 14.01 27.90
C LEU A 323 -9.71 15.41 27.44
N SER A 324 -9.67 15.67 26.13
CA SER A 324 -10.02 16.97 25.54
C SER A 324 -11.51 17.30 25.64
N GLU A 325 -12.38 16.31 25.85
CA GLU A 325 -13.81 16.48 26.09
C GLU A 325 -14.16 16.88 27.54
N ARG A 326 -13.23 16.75 28.49
CA ARG A 326 -13.49 16.97 29.93
C ARG A 326 -13.50 18.45 30.30
N ARG A 327 -14.49 18.87 31.08
CA ARG A 327 -14.76 20.30 31.42
C ARG A 327 -14.83 20.58 32.93
N GLU A 328 -14.77 19.54 33.75
CA GLU A 328 -14.85 19.64 35.20
C GLU A 328 -13.66 20.44 35.75
N ALA A 329 -13.94 21.39 36.66
CA ALA A 329 -12.91 22.26 37.23
C ALA A 329 -11.87 21.49 38.07
N ASN A 330 -12.28 20.38 38.66
CA ASN A 330 -11.46 19.50 39.49
C ASN A 330 -11.04 18.21 38.76
N PHE A 331 -11.05 18.20 37.43
CA PHE A 331 -10.63 17.02 36.66
C PHE A 331 -9.16 16.68 36.94
N VAL A 332 -8.89 15.46 37.43
CA VAL A 332 -7.54 15.06 37.90
C VAL A 332 -6.48 15.06 36.80
N CYS A 333 -6.89 14.89 35.55
CA CYS A 333 -6.02 14.94 34.38
C CYS A 333 -6.09 16.28 33.61
N ALA A 334 -6.57 17.36 34.25
CA ALA A 334 -6.56 18.70 33.65
C ALA A 334 -5.18 19.11 33.10
N PRO A 335 -4.04 18.88 33.79
CA PRO A 335 -2.73 19.23 33.24
C PRO A 335 -2.40 18.53 31.92
N ALA A 336 -2.76 17.25 31.78
CA ALA A 336 -2.54 16.47 30.56
C ALA A 336 -3.47 16.96 29.43
N ARG A 337 -4.75 17.19 29.74
CA ARG A 337 -5.72 17.82 28.81
C ARG A 337 -5.18 19.16 28.31
N ASP A 338 -4.71 20.02 29.20
CA ASP A 338 -4.27 21.37 28.88
C ASP A 338 -2.90 21.39 28.14
N ALA A 339 -2.20 20.25 28.08
CA ALA A 339 -1.02 20.08 27.21
C ALA A 339 -1.39 19.65 25.79
N LEU A 340 -2.63 19.23 25.54
CA LEU A 340 -3.11 18.99 24.18
C LEU A 340 -3.26 20.32 23.45
N GLY A 341 -3.01 20.29 22.14
CA GLY A 341 -3.12 21.48 21.30
C GLY A 341 -3.22 21.12 19.83
N SER A 342 -3.10 22.14 18.98
CA SER A 342 -3.08 21.98 17.52
C SER A 342 -1.89 21.19 16.98
N TRP A 343 -0.95 20.81 17.85
CA TRP A 343 0.22 20.01 17.52
C TRP A 343 -0.13 18.54 17.24
N VAL A 344 -1.26 18.00 17.73
CA VAL A 344 -1.57 16.56 17.60
C VAL A 344 -1.61 16.09 16.14
N PRO A 345 -2.31 16.78 15.21
CA PRO A 345 -2.24 16.44 13.78
C PRO A 345 -0.84 16.62 13.18
N GLY A 346 -0.06 17.58 13.67
CA GLY A 346 1.34 17.78 13.29
C GLY A 346 2.18 16.56 13.66
N PHE A 347 2.10 16.10 14.91
CA PHE A 347 2.81 14.94 15.42
C PHE A 347 2.44 13.65 14.68
N LEU A 348 1.16 13.44 14.38
CA LEU A 348 0.71 12.26 13.64
C LEU A 348 1.21 12.23 12.19
N ARG A 349 1.58 13.38 11.62
CA ARG A 349 2.21 13.47 10.29
C ARG A 349 3.73 13.39 10.36
N ASP A 350 4.33 14.14 11.27
CA ASP A 350 5.77 14.15 11.52
C ASP A 350 6.03 14.24 13.04
N PRO A 351 6.33 13.10 13.68
CA PRO A 351 6.61 13.04 15.12
C PRO A 351 7.81 13.89 15.56
N ASN A 352 8.72 14.26 14.65
CA ASN A 352 9.89 15.06 14.99
C ASN A 352 9.53 16.53 15.23
N LEU A 353 8.59 17.08 14.45
CA LEU A 353 8.17 18.48 14.55
C LEU A 353 7.57 18.82 15.93
N GLU A 354 6.83 17.87 16.50
CA GLU A 354 6.01 18.10 17.70
C GLU A 354 6.46 17.25 18.90
N ARG A 355 7.69 16.74 18.85
CA ARG A 355 8.28 15.85 19.86
C ARG A 355 8.21 16.42 21.27
N ALA A 356 8.56 17.70 21.44
CA ALA A 356 8.58 18.34 22.76
C ALA A 356 7.17 18.50 23.35
N ALA A 357 6.18 18.81 22.51
CA ALA A 357 4.78 18.91 22.91
C ALA A 357 4.24 17.54 23.33
N TYR A 358 4.52 16.49 22.53
CA TYR A 358 4.18 15.11 22.88
C TYR A 358 4.78 14.69 24.23
N LEU A 359 6.09 14.90 24.45
CA LEU A 359 6.74 14.51 25.70
C LEU A 359 6.19 15.28 26.91
N THR A 360 5.75 16.52 26.71
CA THR A 360 5.06 17.30 27.76
C THR A 360 3.70 16.69 28.08
N PHE A 361 2.92 16.33 27.07
CA PHE A 361 1.64 15.64 27.25
C PHE A 361 1.82 14.29 27.94
N GLU A 362 2.73 13.44 27.45
CA GLU A 362 3.03 12.13 28.00
C GLU A 362 3.41 12.22 29.48
N SER A 363 4.33 13.11 29.83
CA SER A 363 4.78 13.30 31.22
C SER A 363 3.64 13.68 32.16
N LYS A 364 2.73 14.57 31.72
CA LYS A 364 1.57 14.97 32.52
C LYS A 364 0.51 13.87 32.59
N LEU A 365 0.32 13.11 31.51
CA LEU A 365 -0.57 11.96 31.47
C LEU A 365 -0.13 10.91 32.49
N ILE A 366 1.15 10.56 32.51
CA ILE A 366 1.71 9.56 33.43
C ILE A 366 1.52 9.95 34.89
N ARG A 367 1.58 11.25 35.21
CA ARG A 367 1.35 11.73 36.59
C ARG A 367 -0.10 11.59 37.05
N CYS A 368 -1.08 11.72 36.16
CA CYS A 368 -2.50 11.69 36.52
C CYS A 368 -3.18 10.33 36.25
N ALA A 369 -2.60 9.50 35.38
CA ALA A 369 -3.14 8.20 35.02
C ALA A 369 -3.36 7.23 36.22
N PRO A 370 -2.56 7.25 37.31
CA PRO A 370 -2.81 6.44 38.50
C PRO A 370 -4.07 6.82 39.27
N THR A 371 -4.55 8.06 39.14
CA THR A 371 -5.74 8.56 39.87
C THR A 371 -7.02 8.53 39.04
N LEU A 372 -6.90 8.46 37.71
CA LEU A 372 -8.04 8.39 36.81
C LEU A 372 -8.56 6.96 36.66
N LYS A 373 -9.73 6.67 37.22
CA LYS A 373 -10.38 5.36 37.17
C LYS A 373 -11.14 5.12 35.86
N LEU A 374 -11.29 3.86 35.49
CA LEU A 374 -12.10 3.41 34.36
C LEU A 374 -13.49 3.00 34.88
N GLY A 375 -14.52 3.71 34.44
CA GLY A 375 -15.90 3.50 34.92
C GLY A 375 -16.94 3.65 33.82
N ALA A 376 -18.21 3.42 34.15
CA ALA A 376 -19.30 3.59 33.20
C ALA A 376 -19.57 5.08 32.94
N GLU A 377 -19.66 5.87 34.00
CA GLU A 377 -19.99 7.29 33.94
C GLU A 377 -18.73 8.14 34.12
N PRO A 378 -18.39 9.00 33.16
CA PRO A 378 -17.21 9.84 33.27
C PRO A 378 -17.42 10.95 34.32
N GLY A 379 -16.38 11.25 35.11
CA GLY A 379 -16.39 12.26 36.17
C GLY A 379 -15.01 12.91 36.40
N SER A 380 -14.85 13.67 37.47
CA SER A 380 -13.57 14.35 37.77
C SER A 380 -12.40 13.38 37.98
N GLU A 381 -12.69 12.13 38.35
CA GLU A 381 -11.72 11.06 38.59
C GLU A 381 -12.02 9.79 37.76
N VAL A 382 -12.95 9.86 36.81
CA VAL A 382 -13.41 8.68 36.04
C VAL A 382 -13.44 8.99 34.56
N VAL A 383 -12.90 8.09 33.73
CA VAL A 383 -13.07 8.08 32.27
C VAL A 383 -13.94 6.89 31.84
N SER A 384 -14.76 7.09 30.81
CA SER A 384 -15.62 6.04 30.26
C SER A 384 -14.81 4.85 29.75
N ALA A 385 -14.94 3.71 30.42
CA ALA A 385 -14.31 2.46 30.02
C ALA A 385 -14.85 1.96 28.66
N GLY A 386 -16.14 2.15 28.39
CA GLY A 386 -16.76 1.75 27.12
C GLY A 386 -16.21 2.55 25.94
N THR A 387 -16.11 3.87 26.10
CA THR A 387 -15.56 4.74 25.04
C THR A 387 -14.07 4.48 24.84
N LEU A 388 -13.32 4.29 25.92
CA LEU A 388 -11.90 3.93 25.84
C LEU A 388 -11.70 2.57 25.17
N LEU A 389 -12.51 1.56 25.49
CA LEU A 389 -12.42 0.23 24.85
C LEU A 389 -12.66 0.33 23.35
N PHE A 390 -13.73 1.02 22.96
CA PHE A 390 -14.09 1.19 21.56
C PHE A 390 -12.99 1.90 20.76
N SER A 391 -12.45 2.99 21.32
CA SER A 391 -11.35 3.73 20.69
C SER A 391 -10.04 2.94 20.71
N ALA A 392 -9.74 2.20 21.77
CA ALA A 392 -8.55 1.36 21.89
C ALA A 392 -8.60 0.16 20.93
N ASP A 393 -9.77 -0.45 20.69
CA ASP A 393 -9.90 -1.57 19.75
C ASP A 393 -9.55 -1.14 18.32
N LYS A 394 -9.93 0.10 17.93
CA LYS A 394 -9.56 0.70 16.64
C LYS A 394 -8.05 0.97 16.51
N HIS A 395 -7.36 1.19 17.63
CA HIS A 395 -5.96 1.60 17.68
C HIS A 395 -5.08 0.62 18.46
N ARG A 396 -5.49 -0.65 18.57
CA ARG A 396 -4.77 -1.63 19.38
C ARG A 396 -3.43 -2.00 18.72
N PRO A 397 -2.38 -2.29 19.52
CA PRO A 397 -1.05 -2.57 18.99
C PRO A 397 -0.97 -3.76 18.03
N GLY A 398 -1.87 -4.75 18.10
CA GLY A 398 -1.85 -5.93 17.23
C GLY A 398 -3.18 -6.67 17.11
N PRO A 399 -3.35 -7.53 16.09
CA PRO A 399 -4.61 -8.18 15.76
C PRO A 399 -5.07 -9.20 16.82
N LYS A 400 -4.14 -9.76 17.60
CA LYS A 400 -4.40 -10.72 18.68
C LYS A 400 -4.39 -10.08 20.08
N SER A 401 -4.17 -8.76 20.17
CA SER A 401 -4.19 -8.03 21.44
C SER A 401 -5.57 -8.18 22.08
N ARG A 402 -5.63 -8.88 23.22
CA ARG A 402 -6.86 -9.03 23.99
C ARG A 402 -6.88 -7.95 25.05
N VAL A 403 -7.27 -6.76 24.62
CA VAL A 403 -7.44 -5.61 25.49
C VAL A 403 -8.59 -5.88 26.46
N THR A 404 -8.28 -6.40 27.64
CA THR A 404 -9.26 -6.58 28.71
C THR A 404 -9.30 -5.33 29.56
N LEU A 405 -10.45 -4.64 29.52
CA LEU A 405 -10.74 -3.51 30.39
C LEU A 405 -11.52 -3.99 31.60
N MET A 406 -10.97 -3.74 32.79
CA MET A 406 -11.66 -4.03 34.05
C MET A 406 -12.23 -2.72 34.59
N ILE A 407 -13.54 -2.69 34.81
CA ILE A 407 -14.17 -1.56 35.52
C ILE A 407 -13.54 -1.45 36.91
N GLY A 408 -13.11 -0.24 37.28
CA GLY A 408 -12.41 0.03 38.54
C GLY A 408 -10.89 0.06 38.42
N ASP A 409 -10.30 -0.38 37.30
CA ASP A 409 -8.88 -0.16 37.01
C ASP A 409 -8.57 1.35 36.89
N THR A 410 -7.29 1.69 37.01
CA THR A 410 -6.78 3.03 36.67
C THR A 410 -6.37 3.09 35.20
N LEU A 411 -6.33 4.29 34.62
CA LEU A 411 -5.80 4.50 33.28
C LEU A 411 -4.33 4.05 33.18
N GLU A 412 -3.55 4.24 34.23
CA GLU A 412 -2.16 3.75 34.29
C GLU A 412 -2.10 2.23 34.10
N SER A 413 -2.84 1.46 34.90
CA SER A 413 -2.86 0.00 34.84
C SER A 413 -3.23 -0.49 33.42
N PHE A 414 -4.18 0.18 32.78
CA PHE A 414 -4.56 -0.09 31.41
C PHE A 414 -3.43 0.20 30.40
N LEU A 415 -2.84 1.40 30.45
CA LEU A 415 -1.76 1.81 29.55
C LEU A 415 -0.52 0.94 29.72
N THR A 416 -0.15 0.56 30.95
CA THR A 416 0.97 -0.35 31.21
C THR A 416 0.76 -1.74 30.59
N ARG A 417 -0.48 -2.26 30.58
CA ARG A 417 -0.78 -3.53 29.91
C ARG A 417 -0.65 -3.41 28.40
N LEU A 418 -1.22 -2.37 27.81
CA LEU A 418 -1.10 -2.12 26.37
C LEU A 418 0.34 -1.89 25.93
N ASP A 419 1.13 -1.14 26.71
CA ASP A 419 2.54 -0.90 26.41
C ASP A 419 3.35 -2.18 26.43
N ARG A 420 3.06 -3.09 27.37
CA ARG A 420 3.69 -4.41 27.42
C ARG A 420 3.38 -5.21 26.16
N GLU A 421 2.13 -5.23 25.72
CA GLU A 421 1.74 -5.93 24.47
C GLU A 421 2.39 -5.30 23.24
N ALA A 422 2.45 -3.96 23.19
CA ALA A 422 3.13 -3.23 22.14
C ALA A 422 4.63 -3.57 22.07
N ARG A 423 5.33 -3.61 23.20
CA ARG A 423 6.75 -4.03 23.27
C ARG A 423 6.96 -5.49 22.85
N VAL A 424 6.05 -6.40 23.22
CA VAL A 424 6.11 -7.79 22.76
C VAL A 424 5.99 -7.88 21.23
N LEU A 425 5.19 -7.01 20.61
CA LEU A 425 5.11 -6.92 19.15
C LEU A 425 6.37 -6.30 18.55
N ASP A 426 6.94 -5.27 19.15
CA ASP A 426 8.21 -4.68 18.71
C ASP A 426 9.35 -5.72 18.75
N GLU A 427 9.41 -6.55 19.79
CA GLU A 427 10.35 -7.67 19.86
C GLU A 427 10.10 -8.73 18.77
N LYS A 428 8.84 -9.01 18.43
CA LYS A 428 8.49 -9.90 17.31
C LYS A 428 8.92 -9.32 15.98
N ALA A 429 8.69 -8.02 15.76
CA ALA A 429 9.13 -7.30 14.58
C ALA A 429 10.66 -7.37 14.45
N ALA A 430 11.41 -7.08 15.52
CA ALA A 430 12.87 -7.16 15.52
C ALA A 430 13.38 -8.57 15.19
N ARG A 431 12.79 -9.62 15.78
CA ARG A 431 13.12 -11.02 15.45
C ARG A 431 12.79 -11.37 14.00
N LEU A 432 11.66 -10.88 13.48
CA LEU A 432 11.27 -11.11 12.09
C LEU A 432 12.24 -10.42 11.12
N ILE A 433 12.61 -9.16 11.36
CA ILE A 433 13.61 -8.43 10.56
C ILE A 433 14.94 -9.17 10.57
N GLN A 434 15.40 -9.62 11.74
CA GLN A 434 16.62 -10.41 11.86
C GLN A 434 16.53 -11.70 11.03
N ARG A 435 15.43 -12.46 11.16
CA ARG A 435 15.20 -13.69 10.40
C ARG A 435 15.19 -13.44 8.89
N VAL A 436 14.49 -12.41 8.43
CA VAL A 436 14.45 -11.99 7.02
C VAL A 436 15.86 -11.68 6.52
N ARG A 437 16.65 -10.93 7.30
CA ARG A 437 18.03 -10.59 6.97
C ARG A 437 18.92 -11.84 6.85
N GLU A 438 18.92 -12.69 7.86
CA GLU A 438 19.76 -13.90 7.94
C GLU A 438 19.43 -14.91 6.84
N ASN A 439 18.14 -15.09 6.53
CA ASN A 439 17.69 -16.02 5.49
C ASN A 439 17.66 -15.39 4.09
N LYS A 440 18.13 -14.14 3.98
CA LYS A 440 18.09 -13.33 2.77
C LYS A 440 16.71 -13.32 2.12
N MET A 441 15.67 -13.12 2.90
CA MET A 441 14.30 -13.01 2.39
C MET A 441 14.05 -11.61 1.84
N GLY A 442 13.30 -11.53 0.74
CA GLY A 442 12.68 -10.31 0.24
C GLY A 442 11.15 -10.44 0.31
N LEU A 443 10.46 -9.30 0.21
CA LEU A 443 9.00 -9.24 0.06
C LEU A 443 8.71 -8.63 -1.31
N TYR A 444 7.99 -9.34 -2.18
CA TYR A 444 7.67 -8.83 -3.51
C TYR A 444 6.36 -8.05 -3.41
N THR A 445 6.43 -6.72 -3.46
CA THR A 445 5.28 -5.82 -3.30
C THR A 445 4.80 -5.28 -4.64
N VAL A 446 3.64 -4.62 -4.62
CA VAL A 446 3.14 -3.82 -5.75
C VAL A 446 4.13 -2.72 -6.15
N GLU A 447 4.89 -2.18 -5.20
CA GLU A 447 5.93 -1.18 -5.44
C GLU A 447 7.13 -1.78 -6.17
N GLN A 448 7.63 -2.93 -5.72
CA GLN A 448 8.71 -3.62 -6.43
C GLN A 448 8.27 -4.02 -7.86
N ALA A 449 7.03 -4.46 -8.04
CA ALA A 449 6.51 -4.76 -9.37
C ALA A 449 6.45 -3.51 -10.27
N ALA A 450 6.08 -2.35 -9.73
CA ALA A 450 6.09 -1.09 -10.46
C ALA A 450 7.51 -0.61 -10.79
N ASP A 451 8.48 -0.83 -9.91
CA ASP A 451 9.90 -0.57 -10.15
C ASP A 451 10.42 -1.40 -11.35
N ASP A 452 10.15 -2.71 -11.35
CA ASP A 452 10.55 -3.63 -12.44
C ASP A 452 9.94 -3.17 -13.78
N PHE A 453 8.67 -2.74 -13.76
CA PHE A 453 7.99 -2.17 -14.93
C PHE A 453 8.65 -0.88 -15.40
N SER A 454 8.99 0.02 -14.47
CA SER A 454 9.63 1.29 -14.76
C SER A 454 10.92 1.07 -15.54
N LEU A 455 11.76 0.15 -15.07
CA LEU A 455 13.03 -0.19 -15.70
C LEU A 455 12.84 -0.75 -17.12
N GLU A 456 11.96 -1.74 -17.30
CA GLU A 456 11.68 -2.31 -18.61
C GLU A 456 11.12 -1.28 -19.59
N LEU A 457 10.14 -0.47 -19.17
CA LEU A 457 9.47 0.49 -20.04
C LEU A 457 10.38 1.67 -20.38
N ALA A 458 11.16 2.17 -19.42
CA ALA A 458 12.14 3.22 -19.66
C ALA A 458 13.21 2.77 -20.66
N THR A 459 13.69 1.52 -20.57
CA THR A 459 14.63 1.02 -21.58
C THR A 459 14.02 0.93 -22.98
N LYS A 460 12.74 0.57 -23.09
CA LYS A 460 12.01 0.60 -24.37
C LYS A 460 11.81 2.01 -24.94
N LEU A 461 11.84 3.06 -24.11
CA LEU A 461 11.84 4.46 -24.52
C LEU A 461 13.23 4.99 -24.94
N GLY A 462 14.27 4.15 -24.83
CA GLY A 462 15.64 4.47 -25.22
C GLY A 462 16.52 5.06 -24.12
N PHE A 463 16.14 4.87 -22.86
CA PHE A 463 17.03 5.08 -21.73
C PHE A 463 17.87 3.82 -21.46
N THR A 464 19.12 3.98 -21.03
CA THR A 464 19.92 2.87 -20.54
C THR A 464 19.49 2.49 -19.12
N THR A 465 19.76 1.25 -18.71
CA THR A 465 19.52 0.85 -17.31
C THR A 465 20.31 1.73 -16.33
N ALA A 466 21.54 2.13 -16.69
CA ALA A 466 22.33 3.06 -15.90
C ALA A 466 21.66 4.43 -15.73
N GLU A 467 21.08 5.01 -16.80
CA GLU A 467 20.31 6.27 -16.70
C GLU A 467 19.12 6.13 -15.74
N VAL A 468 18.39 5.01 -15.78
CA VAL A 468 17.25 4.77 -14.87
C VAL A 468 17.70 4.65 -13.41
N LEU A 469 18.77 3.89 -13.15
CA LEU A 469 19.32 3.71 -11.80
C LEU A 469 19.89 5.04 -11.23
N GLU A 470 20.51 5.87 -12.06
CA GLU A 470 20.98 7.20 -11.65
C GLU A 470 19.81 8.18 -11.41
N SER A 471 18.72 8.09 -12.19
CA SER A 471 17.50 8.86 -11.92
C SER A 471 16.87 8.47 -10.58
N TRP A 472 16.91 7.20 -10.20
CA TRP A 472 16.49 6.76 -8.87
C TRP A 472 17.33 7.41 -7.75
N LEU A 473 18.66 7.40 -7.89
CA LEU A 473 19.57 8.07 -6.95
C LEU A 473 19.33 9.57 -6.87
N ALA A 474 18.96 10.22 -7.97
CA ALA A 474 18.57 11.63 -7.97
C ALA A 474 17.30 11.85 -7.15
N GLY A 475 16.26 11.01 -7.33
CA GLY A 475 15.06 11.02 -6.50
C GLY A 475 15.37 10.86 -5.01
N MET A 476 16.22 9.88 -4.66
CA MET A 476 16.68 9.66 -3.28
C MET A 476 17.33 10.92 -2.67
N ARG A 477 18.09 11.69 -3.45
CA ARG A 477 18.69 12.95 -2.98
C ARG A 477 17.65 14.01 -2.70
N VAL A 478 16.62 14.13 -3.54
CA VAL A 478 15.52 15.08 -3.30
C VAL A 478 14.76 14.72 -2.02
N ASP A 479 14.46 13.44 -1.80
CA ASP A 479 13.84 12.97 -0.56
C ASP A 479 14.72 13.27 0.65
N HIS A 480 16.02 12.97 0.56
CA HIS A 480 16.99 13.24 1.62
C HIS A 480 17.04 14.73 1.99
N GLU A 481 17.13 15.61 0.98
CA GLU A 481 17.10 17.06 1.17
C GLU A 481 15.78 17.54 1.78
N SER A 482 14.64 16.94 1.38
CA SER A 482 13.33 17.24 1.95
C SER A 482 13.29 16.93 3.45
N TYR A 483 13.79 15.77 3.87
CA TYR A 483 13.91 15.41 5.28
C TYR A 483 14.82 16.37 6.06
N LEU A 484 15.93 16.80 5.48
CA LEU A 484 16.83 17.76 6.12
C LEU A 484 16.21 19.16 6.32
N ARG A 485 15.10 19.48 5.64
CA ARG A 485 14.35 20.72 5.89
C ARG A 485 13.49 20.66 7.15
N SER A 486 13.05 19.46 7.56
CA SER A 486 12.22 19.26 8.76
C SER A 486 12.96 18.63 9.94
N SER A 487 14.15 18.05 9.72
CA SER A 487 14.91 17.30 10.71
C SER A 487 16.39 17.66 10.72
N SER A 488 17.08 17.44 11.84
CA SER A 488 18.54 17.60 11.88
C SER A 488 19.22 16.45 11.14
N ALA A 489 20.44 16.68 10.63
CA ALA A 489 21.24 15.63 9.99
C ALA A 489 21.50 14.43 10.92
N ALA A 490 21.64 14.68 12.23
CA ALA A 490 21.82 13.62 13.22
C ALA A 490 20.55 12.78 13.41
N ASP A 491 19.37 13.42 13.43
CA ASP A 491 18.09 12.72 13.53
C ASP A 491 17.82 11.88 12.27
N LEU A 492 18.13 12.42 11.08
CA LEU A 492 17.98 11.70 9.82
C LEU A 492 18.93 10.49 9.74
N ALA A 493 20.19 10.65 10.16
CA ALA A 493 21.14 9.55 10.23
C ALA A 493 20.69 8.45 11.22
N ALA A 494 20.16 8.85 12.37
CA ALA A 494 19.59 7.90 13.35
C ALA A 494 18.36 7.17 12.78
N TYR A 495 17.49 7.89 12.05
CA TYR A 495 16.35 7.30 11.36
C TYR A 495 16.80 6.27 10.32
N TYR A 496 17.71 6.61 9.41
CA TYR A 496 18.25 5.69 8.42
C TYR A 496 18.87 4.45 9.06
N ALA A 497 19.67 4.63 10.12
CA ALA A 497 20.23 3.51 10.87
C ALA A 497 19.16 2.60 11.49
N SER A 498 18.04 3.17 11.96
CA SER A 498 16.96 2.42 12.61
C SER A 498 16.19 1.51 11.63
N ILE A 499 16.05 1.91 10.37
CA ILE A 499 15.39 1.10 9.33
C ILE A 499 16.39 0.33 8.45
N GLY A 500 17.70 0.62 8.59
CA GLY A 500 18.75 0.03 7.76
C GLY A 500 18.77 0.59 6.33
N GLU A 501 18.39 1.86 6.17
CA GLU A 501 18.53 2.64 4.95
C GLU A 501 19.95 3.19 4.81
N TYR A 502 20.38 3.43 3.58
CA TYR A 502 21.61 4.14 3.27
C TYR A 502 21.27 5.54 2.78
N ASP A 503 22.07 6.54 3.18
CA ASP A 503 21.98 7.83 2.52
C ASP A 503 22.28 7.71 1.01
N PRO A 504 21.81 8.67 0.19
CA PRO A 504 21.92 8.55 -1.26
C PRO A 504 23.35 8.37 -1.78
N ASP A 505 24.34 8.98 -1.15
CA ASP A 505 25.74 8.90 -1.60
C ASP A 505 26.40 7.58 -1.19
N ALA A 506 26.09 7.07 0.01
CA ALA A 506 26.47 5.74 0.43
C ALA A 506 25.83 4.67 -0.46
N CYS A 507 24.55 4.81 -0.81
CA CYS A 507 23.87 3.89 -1.74
C CYS A 507 24.46 3.96 -3.15
N ALA A 508 24.76 5.16 -3.66
CA ALA A 508 25.44 5.34 -4.94
C ALA A 508 26.82 4.67 -4.96
N ALA A 509 27.55 4.71 -3.85
CA ALA A 509 28.83 4.00 -3.72
C ALA A 509 28.64 2.48 -3.75
N LEU A 510 27.56 1.95 -3.18
CA LEU A 510 27.22 0.52 -3.30
C LEU A 510 26.87 0.15 -4.74
N LEU A 511 26.03 0.94 -5.42
CA LEU A 511 25.67 0.72 -6.82
C LEU A 511 26.90 0.63 -7.73
N ARG A 512 27.84 1.60 -7.60
CA ARG A 512 29.11 1.60 -8.36
C ARG A 512 29.97 0.37 -8.10
N ASN A 513 29.82 -0.27 -6.95
CA ASN A 513 30.51 -1.49 -6.57
C ASN A 513 29.66 -2.76 -6.77
N ASP A 514 28.62 -2.71 -7.62
CA ASP A 514 27.73 -3.86 -7.91
C ASP A 514 27.11 -4.41 -6.61
N PHE A 515 26.83 -3.53 -5.65
CA PHE A 515 26.37 -3.84 -4.30
C PHE A 515 27.22 -4.89 -3.57
N THR A 516 28.54 -4.82 -3.78
CA THR A 516 29.54 -5.64 -3.07
C THR A 516 30.45 -4.78 -2.19
N LYS A 517 31.06 -5.41 -1.18
CA LYS A 517 32.09 -4.81 -0.32
C LYS A 517 33.28 -5.76 -0.15
N ASP A 518 34.44 -5.23 0.18
CA ASP A 518 35.61 -6.02 0.57
C ASP A 518 35.40 -6.61 1.98
N ASP A 519 35.71 -7.89 2.18
CA ASP A 519 35.64 -8.56 3.48
C ASP A 519 36.90 -8.36 4.36
N GLY A 520 37.84 -7.53 3.90
CA GLY A 520 39.13 -7.26 4.53
C GLY A 520 40.24 -8.20 4.07
N SER A 521 39.91 -9.26 3.32
CA SER A 521 40.87 -10.18 2.71
C SER A 521 41.08 -9.95 1.20
N GLY A 522 40.47 -8.89 0.64
CA GLY A 522 40.50 -8.61 -0.79
C GLY A 522 39.39 -9.32 -1.58
N HIS A 523 38.53 -10.11 -0.91
CA HIS A 523 37.40 -10.76 -1.56
C HIS A 523 36.17 -9.86 -1.52
N ARG A 524 35.53 -9.68 -2.67
CA ARG A 524 34.24 -8.98 -2.75
C ARG A 524 33.12 -9.89 -2.30
N ILE A 525 32.37 -9.48 -1.28
CA ILE A 525 31.16 -10.15 -0.80
C ILE A 525 29.92 -9.28 -1.06
N PRO A 526 28.75 -9.88 -1.33
CA PRO A 526 27.51 -9.13 -1.46
C PRO A 526 27.15 -8.36 -0.19
N VAL A 527 26.64 -7.14 -0.34
CA VAL A 527 26.06 -6.38 0.77
C VAL A 527 24.65 -6.86 1.03
N THR A 528 24.34 -7.13 2.30
CA THR A 528 22.98 -7.46 2.73
C THR A 528 22.23 -6.16 3.03
N LEU A 529 21.30 -5.78 2.16
CA LEU A 529 20.42 -4.64 2.39
C LEU A 529 19.18 -5.06 3.19
N SER A 530 18.73 -4.14 4.05
CA SER A 530 17.53 -4.26 4.88
C SER A 530 16.29 -3.94 4.05
N LEU A 531 15.19 -4.67 4.25
CA LEU A 531 13.89 -4.27 3.67
C LEU A 531 13.42 -2.92 4.20
N GLY A 532 13.83 -2.53 5.41
CA GLY A 532 13.33 -1.32 6.05
C GLY A 532 12.46 -1.60 7.25
N ASP A 533 11.62 -0.62 7.55
CA ASP A 533 10.45 -0.79 8.40
C ASP A 533 9.48 -1.78 7.73
N LEU A 534 9.00 -2.77 8.49
CA LEU A 534 8.02 -3.73 7.98
C LEU A 534 6.66 -3.09 7.75
N GLU A 535 6.39 -1.95 8.37
CA GLU A 535 5.12 -1.23 8.21
C GLU A 535 5.11 -0.31 6.98
N GLU A 536 6.27 -0.11 6.35
CA GLU A 536 6.43 0.69 5.13
C GLU A 536 6.32 -0.20 3.89
N PRO A 537 5.17 -0.21 3.17
CA PRO A 537 4.97 -1.08 2.01
C PRO A 537 5.93 -0.80 0.84
N HIS A 538 6.56 0.38 0.81
CA HIS A 538 7.52 0.73 -0.24
C HIS A 538 8.90 0.12 -0.02
N HIS A 539 9.25 -0.35 1.18
CA HIS A 539 10.63 -0.67 1.58
C HIS A 539 11.59 0.53 1.53
N THR A 540 12.83 0.33 1.95
CA THR A 540 13.90 1.34 1.83
C THR A 540 14.29 1.59 0.37
N ASN A 541 14.59 2.85 0.07
CA ASN A 541 14.95 3.31 -1.27
C ASN A 541 16.24 2.63 -1.78
N CYS A 542 17.25 2.42 -0.93
CA CYS A 542 18.46 1.72 -1.36
C CYS A 542 18.22 0.23 -1.63
N TYR A 543 17.30 -0.41 -0.90
CA TYR A 543 16.89 -1.79 -1.16
C TYR A 543 16.16 -1.92 -2.50
N ARG A 544 15.26 -0.99 -2.82
CA ARG A 544 14.58 -0.92 -4.13
C ARG A 544 15.57 -0.73 -5.27
N LEU A 545 16.52 0.19 -5.11
CA LEU A 545 17.58 0.42 -6.10
C LEU A 545 18.43 -0.85 -6.36
N TRP A 546 18.71 -1.61 -5.30
CA TRP A 546 19.39 -2.90 -5.42
C TRP A 546 18.57 -3.95 -6.17
N ASN A 547 17.26 -4.03 -5.93
CA ASN A 547 16.38 -4.90 -6.71
C ASN A 547 16.41 -4.51 -8.19
N LEU A 548 16.28 -3.22 -8.50
CA LEU A 548 16.36 -2.70 -9.87
C LEU A 548 17.70 -3.01 -10.53
N ALA A 549 18.81 -2.88 -9.82
CA ALA A 549 20.13 -3.23 -10.35
C ALA A 549 20.26 -4.73 -10.65
N ASN A 550 19.70 -5.59 -9.80
CA ASN A 550 19.65 -7.02 -10.05
C ASN A 550 18.73 -7.37 -11.22
N GLU A 551 17.55 -6.74 -11.31
CA GLU A 551 16.61 -6.91 -12.42
C GLU A 551 17.27 -6.52 -13.75
N ALA A 552 17.96 -5.38 -13.81
CA ALA A 552 18.73 -4.94 -14.96
C ALA A 552 19.79 -5.96 -15.40
N LYS A 553 20.50 -6.55 -14.43
CA LYS A 553 21.57 -7.53 -14.64
C LYS A 553 21.03 -8.88 -15.12
N ALA A 554 19.92 -9.32 -14.52
CA ALA A 554 19.22 -10.56 -14.84
C ALA A 554 18.64 -10.53 -16.25
N HIS A 555 17.90 -9.47 -16.58
CA HIS A 555 17.10 -9.40 -17.81
C HIS A 555 17.82 -8.77 -19.00
N LYS A 556 18.86 -7.97 -18.76
CA LYS A 556 19.66 -7.30 -19.81
C LYS A 556 18.77 -6.59 -20.84
N TYR A 557 17.84 -5.77 -20.35
CA TYR A 557 16.82 -5.17 -21.21
C TYR A 557 17.43 -4.45 -22.42
N PRO A 558 16.94 -4.73 -23.64
CA PRO A 558 17.41 -4.04 -24.83
C PRO A 558 16.96 -2.58 -24.80
N VAL A 559 17.91 -1.68 -25.03
CA VAL A 559 17.63 -0.24 -25.13
C VAL A 559 16.98 0.05 -26.48
N GLY A 560 15.77 0.61 -26.45
CA GLY A 560 15.05 1.05 -27.63
C GLY A 560 15.69 2.29 -28.28
N PRO A 561 15.19 2.73 -29.45
CA PRO A 561 15.64 3.97 -30.04
C PRO A 561 15.26 5.16 -29.15
N ARG A 562 16.19 6.08 -28.93
CA ARG A 562 15.90 7.30 -28.15
C ARG A 562 14.86 8.14 -28.86
N LEU A 563 13.77 8.42 -28.17
CA LEU A 563 12.67 9.20 -28.72
C LEU A 563 13.06 10.68 -28.89
N PRO A 564 12.46 11.40 -29.86
CA PRO A 564 12.71 12.83 -30.03
C PRO A 564 12.43 13.61 -28.74
N ALA A 565 13.22 14.66 -28.51
CA ALA A 565 12.93 15.62 -27.45
C ALA A 565 11.54 16.23 -27.68
N LEU A 566 10.78 16.38 -26.60
CA LEU A 566 9.47 17.02 -26.62
C LEU A 566 9.64 18.55 -26.47
N SER A 567 8.70 19.33 -27.03
CA SER A 567 8.64 20.80 -26.91
C SER A 567 7.51 21.20 -25.94
N PRO A 568 7.65 22.28 -25.14
CA PRO A 568 8.83 23.15 -24.99
C PRO A 568 10.00 22.45 -24.27
N ALA A 569 11.13 23.13 -24.09
CA ALA A 569 12.27 22.57 -23.37
C ALA A 569 11.89 22.24 -21.91
N TRP A 570 12.48 21.20 -21.33
CA TRP A 570 12.18 20.78 -19.96
C TRP A 570 12.42 21.89 -18.92
N SER A 571 13.41 22.76 -19.14
CA SER A 571 13.67 23.92 -18.29
C SER A 571 12.48 24.89 -18.21
N GLU A 572 11.71 25.04 -19.30
CA GLU A 572 10.50 25.86 -19.32
C GLU A 572 9.36 25.18 -18.54
N ILE A 573 9.24 23.87 -18.68
CA ILE A 573 8.28 23.05 -17.93
C ILE A 573 8.57 23.14 -16.42
N ARG A 574 9.83 22.96 -16.00
CA ARG A 574 10.24 23.14 -14.60
C ARG A 574 9.95 24.54 -14.07
N ALA A 575 10.22 25.58 -14.87
CA ALA A 575 9.96 26.96 -14.47
C ALA A 575 8.46 27.23 -14.29
N ARG A 576 7.61 26.67 -15.18
CA ARG A 576 6.15 26.74 -15.06
C ARG A 576 5.67 26.00 -13.81
N ALA A 577 6.20 24.82 -13.53
CA ALA A 577 5.88 24.04 -12.33
C ALA A 577 6.25 24.80 -11.05
N ALA A 578 7.47 25.35 -10.98
CA ALA A 578 7.92 26.17 -9.85
C ALA A 578 7.03 27.41 -9.64
N THR A 579 6.56 28.03 -10.72
CA THR A 579 5.61 29.15 -10.64
C THR A 579 4.29 28.72 -10.02
N LEU A 580 3.69 27.62 -10.47
CA LEU A 580 2.44 27.10 -9.89
C LEU A 580 2.63 26.65 -8.43
N THR A 581 3.74 25.99 -8.11
CA THR A 581 4.10 25.62 -6.74
C THR A 581 4.15 26.85 -5.82
N SER A 582 4.75 27.95 -6.27
CA SER A 582 4.81 29.21 -5.50
C SER A 582 3.45 29.92 -5.35
N GLN A 583 2.49 29.62 -6.24
CA GLN A 583 1.13 30.18 -6.22
C GLN A 583 0.17 29.34 -5.37
N ALA A 584 0.53 28.11 -5.02
CA ALA A 584 -0.26 27.28 -4.12
C ALA A 584 -0.44 28.02 -2.78
N GLN A 585 -1.66 28.49 -2.52
CA GLN A 585 -1.99 29.20 -1.28
C GLN A 585 -1.83 28.28 -0.08
N ASP A 586 -1.51 28.89 1.07
CA ASP A 586 -1.18 28.21 2.31
C ASP A 586 -2.25 27.23 2.80
#